data_AF-A0A7L2NNT6-F1
#
_entry.id   AF-A0A7L2NNT6-F1
#
_cell.length_a   1.000
_cell.length_b   1.000
_cell.length_c   1.000
_cell.angle_alpha   90.00
_cell.angle_beta   90.00
_cell.angle_gamma   90.00
#
_symmetry.space_group_name_H-M   'P 1'
#
loop_
_entity.id
_entity.type
_entity.pdbx_description
1 polymer ?
#
loop_
_entity_poly.entity_id
_entity_poly.type
_entity_poly.pdbx_seq_one_letter_code
_entity_poly.pdbx_strand_id
1 'polypeptide(L)' 'QYLNPKLTEISSTHTWAAPPPQLSVKNCFIRGSVVRYVQLPADEVDTQLLQDAARKEALQQKQ' A
#
# COMPACT_ATOMS: atom_id res chain seq x y z
N GLN A 1 14.61 -4.20 -0.76
CA GLN A 1 13.80 -2.97 -0.96
C GLN A 1 12.78 -2.89 0.19
N TYR A 2 12.51 -1.72 0.81
CA TYR A 2 11.75 -1.60 2.08
C TYR A 2 10.24 -1.29 1.96
N LEU A 3 9.69 -1.34 0.74
CA LEU A 3 8.26 -1.13 0.47
C LEU A 3 7.70 0.18 1.09
N ASN A 4 8.44 1.30 0.97
CA ASN A 4 7.99 2.61 1.44
C ASN A 4 7.14 3.30 0.34
N PRO A 5 5.81 3.45 0.48
CA PRO A 5 5.00 4.11 -0.54
C PRO A 5 5.14 5.63 -0.47
N LYS A 6 5.10 6.26 -1.64
CA LYS A 6 4.95 7.70 -1.81
C LYS A 6 3.57 7.96 -2.42
N LEU A 7 2.70 8.62 -1.67
CA LEU A 7 1.33 8.94 -2.09
C LEU A 7 1.26 10.40 -2.53
N THR A 8 0.50 10.63 -3.60
CA THR A 8 0.20 11.95 -4.14
C THR A 8 -1.30 12.20 -4.15
N GLU A 9 -1.71 13.45 -3.98
CA GLU A 9 -3.12 13.87 -3.89
C GLU A 9 -3.94 13.06 -2.87
N ILE A 10 -3.43 12.96 -1.63
CA ILE A 10 -4.10 12.21 -0.57
C ILE A 10 -5.37 12.91 -0.06
N SER A 11 -6.39 12.11 0.27
CA SER A 11 -7.57 12.54 1.01
C SER A 11 -7.90 11.54 2.12
N SER A 12 -8.38 12.03 3.26
CA SER A 12 -8.69 11.18 4.41
C SER A 12 -10.04 10.48 4.22
N THR A 13 -10.04 9.15 4.19
CA THR A 13 -11.24 8.32 3.97
C THR A 13 -12.07 8.02 5.22
N HIS A 14 -11.62 8.41 6.43
CA HIS A 14 -12.33 8.06 7.67
C HIS A 14 -12.53 9.26 8.61
N THR A 15 -13.79 9.62 8.87
CA THR A 15 -14.24 10.74 9.70
C THR A 15 -14.96 10.25 10.95
N TRP A 16 -14.28 9.51 11.83
CA TRP A 16 -14.87 9.06 13.11
C TRP A 16 -14.57 10.01 14.29
N ALA A 17 -13.48 10.77 14.21
CA ALA A 17 -13.20 11.89 15.10
C ALA A 17 -13.01 13.11 14.21
N ALA A 18 -13.57 14.26 14.59
CA ALA A 18 -13.53 15.49 13.82
C ALA A 18 -12.17 15.65 13.13
N PRO A 19 -12.13 15.83 11.79
CA PRO A 19 -10.85 15.93 11.10
C PRO A 19 -10.04 17.05 11.76
N PRO A 20 -8.79 16.81 12.18
CA PRO A 20 -7.97 17.90 12.68
C PRO A 20 -7.97 19.00 11.61
N PRO A 21 -8.16 20.28 11.97
CA PRO A 21 -8.37 21.39 11.01
C PRO A 21 -7.15 21.67 10.09
N GLN A 22 -6.16 20.78 10.03
CA GLN A 22 -4.93 20.91 9.28
C GLN A 22 -4.49 19.53 8.79
N LEU A 23 -4.87 19.16 7.57
CA LEU A 23 -4.03 18.30 6.74
C LEU A 23 -4.03 18.87 5.32
N SER A 24 -3.47 20.07 5.18
CA SER A 24 -3.14 20.69 3.89
C SER A 24 -1.90 20.02 3.26
N VAL A 25 -1.84 18.70 3.32
CA VAL A 25 -0.70 17.90 2.87
C VAL A 25 -1.18 17.07 1.69
N LYS A 26 -0.82 17.50 0.48
CA LYS A 26 -1.22 16.80 -0.75
C LYS A 26 -0.41 15.54 -1.00
N ASN A 27 0.84 15.51 -0.53
CA ASN A 27 1.78 14.42 -0.79
C ASN A 27 2.33 13.87 0.53
N CYS A 28 2.48 12.55 0.62
CA CYS A 28 2.97 11.88 1.82
C CYS A 28 3.96 10.76 1.48
N PHE A 29 4.98 10.59 2.32
CA PHE A 29 5.86 9.43 2.30
C PHE A 29 5.63 8.62 3.57
N ILE A 30 5.31 7.34 3.41
CA ILE A 30 5.03 6.44 4.54
C ILE A 30 6.16 5.42 4.60
N ARG A 31 6.72 5.24 5.80
CA ARG A 31 7.70 4.17 6.05
C ARG A 31 7.00 2.81 5.99
N GLY A 32 7.49 1.88 5.20
CA GLY A 32 6.86 0.56 4.98
C GLY A 32 6.63 -0.21 6.28
N SER A 33 7.49 -0.06 7.29
CA SER A 33 7.34 -0.73 8.59
C SER A 33 6.16 -0.24 9.44
N VAL A 34 5.53 0.89 9.11
CA VAL A 34 4.33 1.38 9.82
C VAL A 34 3.02 1.04 9.10
N VAL A 35 3.10 0.43 7.92
CA VAL A 35 1.93 0.07 7.11
C VAL A 35 1.35 -1.24 7.63
N ARG A 36 0.06 -1.23 8.00
CA ARG A 36 -0.67 -2.46 8.37
C ARG A 36 -1.41 -3.05 7.18
N TYR A 37 -2.15 -2.23 6.44
CA TYR A 37 -2.94 -2.65 5.29
C TYR A 37 -2.84 -1.61 4.17
N VAL A 38 -2.90 -2.11 2.93
CA VAL A 38 -3.11 -1.31 1.73
C VAL A 38 -4.37 -1.86 1.08
N GLN A 39 -5.41 -1.04 0.97
CA GLN A 39 -6.63 -1.42 0.26
C GLN A 39 -6.41 -1.20 -1.22
N LEU A 40 -6.69 -2.23 -2.02
CA LEU A 40 -6.57 -2.22 -3.47
C LEU A 40 -7.90 -2.69 -4.06
N PRO A 41 -8.37 -2.10 -5.16
CA PRO A 41 -9.55 -2.57 -5.85
C PRO A 41 -9.22 -3.87 -6.61
N ALA A 42 -10.19 -4.77 -6.72
CA ALA A 42 -9.93 -6.14 -7.19
C ALA A 42 -9.57 -6.21 -8.68
N ASP A 43 -10.07 -5.28 -9.47
CA ASP A 43 -9.82 -5.08 -10.90
C ASP A 43 -8.38 -4.65 -11.21
N GLU A 44 -7.67 -4.07 -10.26
CA GLU A 44 -6.24 -3.73 -10.41
C GLU A 44 -5.30 -4.90 -10.10
N VAL A 45 -5.84 -6.06 -9.70
CA VAL A 45 -5.03 -7.21 -9.25
C VAL A 45 -5.28 -8.44 -10.12
N ASP A 46 -4.32 -8.78 -10.97
CA ASP A 46 -4.28 -10.09 -11.65
C ASP A 46 -3.83 -11.19 -10.68
N THR A 47 -4.80 -11.93 -10.17
CA THR A 47 -4.53 -13.01 -9.21
C THR A 47 -3.82 -14.21 -9.83
N GLN A 48 -3.95 -14.47 -11.14
CA GLN A 48 -3.26 -15.58 -11.80
C GLN A 48 -1.76 -15.27 -11.88
N LEU A 49 -1.43 -14.06 -12.35
CA LEU A 49 -0.04 -13.61 -12.41
C LEU A 49 0.60 -13.57 -11.02
N LEU A 50 -0.13 -13.07 -10.01
CA LEU A 50 0.36 -12.98 -8.63
C LEU A 50 0.68 -14.37 -8.06
N GLN A 51 -0.17 -15.36 -8.29
CA GLN A 51 0.06 -16.73 -7.83
C GLN A 51 1.28 -17.36 -8.50
N ASP A 52 1.45 -17.18 -9.81
CA ASP A 52 2.58 -17.72 -10.56
C ASP A 52 3.90 -17.07 -10.14
N ALA A 53 3.91 -15.75 -9.95
CA ALA A 53 5.07 -15.02 -9.45
C ALA A 53 5.46 -15.49 -8.03
N ALA A 54 4.48 -15.63 -7.13
CA ALA A 54 4.72 -16.07 -5.75
C ALA A 54 5.34 -17.48 -5.68
N ARG A 55 4.88 -18.43 -6.52
CA ARG A 55 5.48 -19.78 -6.59
C ARG A 55 6.94 -19.73 -7.05
N LYS A 56 7.25 -18.91 -8.06
CA LYS A 56 8.61 -18.74 -8.58
C LYS A 56 9.53 -18.07 -7.57
N GLU A 57 9.08 -17.02 -6.91
CA GLU A 57 9.86 -16.31 -5.89
C GLU A 57 10.17 -17.22 -4.69
N ALA A 58 9.19 -17.99 -4.20
CA ALA A 58 9.39 -18.91 -3.10
C ALA A 58 10.39 -20.04 -3.42
N LEU A 59 10.49 -20.45 -4.68
CA LEU A 59 11.51 -21.40 -5.16
C LEU A 59 12.91 -20.75 -5.18
N GLN A 60 13.01 -19.50 -5.65
CA GLN A 60 14.27 -18.76 -5.71
C GLN A 60 14.82 -18.44 -4.32
N GLN A 61 13.97 -18.09 -3.36
CA GLN A 61 14.42 -17.77 -1.99
C GLN A 61 14.94 -19.00 -1.22
N LYS A 62 14.61 -20.22 -1.67
CA LYS A 62 15.07 -21.46 -1.04
C LYS A 62 16.42 -21.96 -1.58
N GLN A 63 16.90 -21.40 -2.69
CA GLN A 63 18.22 -21.68 -3.26
C GLN A 63 19.27 -20.75 -2.65
#